data_AF-A0A3S0JUC3-F1
#
_entry.id   AF-A0A3S0JUC3-F1
#
_cell.length_a   1.000
_cell.length_b   1.000
_cell.length_c   1.000
_cell.angle_alpha   90.00
_cell.angle_beta   90.00
_cell.angle_gamma   90.00
#
_symmetry.space_group_name_H-M   'P 1'
#
loop_
_entity.id
_entity.type
_entity.pdbx_description
1 polymer ?
#
loop_
_entity_poly.entity_id
_entity_poly.type
_entity_poly.pdbx_seq_one_letter_code
_entity_poly.pdbx_strand_id
1 'polypeptide(L)' 'MRLEWAPPALEDRERIFDFIQKDDPRAAISVDERIAAQVLVLLRFLEGGRPGRIEGTRELVVRRTPYIAA' A
#
# COMPACT_ATOMS: atom_id res chain seq x y z
N MET A 1 17.05 -6.20 -6.38
CA MET A 1 15.88 -5.42 -6.81
C MET A 1 15.59 -4.35 -5.77
N ARG A 2 15.09 -3.18 -6.16
CA ARG A 2 14.87 -2.03 -5.27
C ARG A 2 13.38 -1.66 -5.29
N LEU A 3 12.83 -1.43 -4.11
CA LEU A 3 11.47 -0.93 -3.93
C LEU A 3 11.57 0.57 -3.64
N GLU A 4 10.80 1.37 -4.35
CA GLU A 4 10.72 2.81 -4.16
C GLU A 4 9.27 3.23 -4.07
N TRP A 5 9.00 4.19 -3.19
CA TRP A 5 7.70 4.82 -3.11
C TRP A 5 7.73 6.08 -3.97
N ALA A 6 6.78 6.20 -4.89
CA ALA A 6 6.55 7.47 -5.57
C ALA A 6 6.10 8.53 -4.54
N PRO A 7 6.46 9.82 -4.70
CA PRO A 7 6.02 10.86 -3.77
C PRO A 7 4.50 10.88 -3.53
N PRO A 8 3.63 10.72 -4.56
CA PRO A 8 2.18 10.63 -4.34
C PRO A 8 1.77 9.44 -3.46
N ALA A 9 2.50 8.32 -3.51
CA ALA A 9 2.19 7.14 -2.70
C ALA A 9 2.54 7.36 -1.22
N LEU A 10 3.55 8.17 -0.91
CA LEU A 10 3.83 8.59 0.47
C LEU A 10 2.74 9.52 0.99
N GLU A 11 2.30 10.48 0.17
CA GLU A 11 1.22 11.40 0.52
C GLU A 11 -0.12 10.65 0.72
N ASP A 12 -0.43 9.66 -0.11
CA ASP A 12 -1.60 8.80 0.05
C ASP A 12 -1.55 8.04 1.39
N ARG A 13 -0.39 7.49 1.76
CA ARG A 13 -0.21 6.80 3.05
C ARG A 13 -0.40 7.74 4.24
N GLU A 14 0.16 8.95 4.18
CA GLU A 14 -0.04 9.98 5.20
C GLU A 14 -1.52 10.36 5.33
N ARG A 15 -2.21 10.62 4.21
CA ARG A 15 -3.65 10.96 4.20
C ARG A 15 -4.51 9.82 4.77
N ILE A 16 -4.19 8.57 4.47
CA ILE A 16 -4.87 7.39 5.02
C ILE A 16 -4.65 7.31 6.54
N PHE A 17 -3.40 7.46 6.99
CA PHE A 17 -3.06 7.42 8.41
C PHE A 17 -3.79 8.53 9.17
N ASP A 18 -3.72 9.77 8.67
CA ASP A 18 -4.35 10.96 9.24
C ASP A 18 -5.87 10.87 9.31
N PHE A 19 -6.47 10.19 8.34
CA PHE A 19 -7.90 9.94 8.35
C PHE A 19 -8.28 8.95 9.47
N ILE A 20 -7.63 7.79 9.51
CA ILE A 20 -7.97 6.72 10.46
C ILE A 20 -7.65 7.11 11.90
N GLN A 21 -6.54 7.81 12.13
CA GLN A 21 -6.09 8.13 13.50
C GLN A 21 -7.08 9.01 14.27
N LYS A 22 -7.93 9.75 13.56
CA LYS A 22 -8.99 10.57 14.18
C LYS A 22 -9.99 9.74 14.96
N ASP A 23 -10.21 8.50 14.53
CA ASP A 23 -11.14 7.55 15.15
C ASP A 23 -10.40 6.50 16.00
N ASP A 24 -9.33 5.90 15.46
CA ASP A 24 -8.52 4.89 16.16
C ASP A 24 -7.04 4.95 15.74
N PRO A 25 -6.16 5.53 16.58
CA PRO A 25 -4.72 5.60 16.32
C PRO A 25 -4.03 4.23 16.18
N ARG A 26 -4.52 3.19 16.88
CA ARG A 26 -3.94 1.84 16.77
C ARG A 26 -4.32 1.21 15.44
N ALA A 27 -5.54 1.44 14.96
CA ALA A 27 -5.97 1.02 13.63
C ALA A 27 -5.13 1.70 12.53
N ALA A 28 -4.83 2.99 12.67
CA ALA A 28 -3.99 3.73 11.71
C ALA A 28 -2.59 3.09 11.56
N ILE A 29 -1.93 2.79 12.69
CA ILE A 29 -0.64 2.08 12.71
C ILE A 29 -0.77 0.71 12.05
N SER A 30 -1.78 -0.09 12.44
CA SER A 30 -1.94 -1.44 11.91
C SER A 30 -2.20 -1.47 10.39
N VAL A 31 -2.94 -0.49 9.87
CA VAL A 31 -3.19 -0.35 8.44
C VAL A 31 -1.90 0.04 7.71
N ASP A 32 -1.16 1.02 8.20
CA ASP A 32 0.08 1.48 7.56
C ASP A 32 1.14 0.37 7.52
N GLU A 33 1.37 -0.32 8.64
CA GLU A 33 2.26 -1.48 8.71
C GLU A 33 1.86 -2.58 7.74
N ARG A 34 0.55 -2.81 7.57
CA ARG A 34 0.02 -3.85 6.68
C ARG A 34 0.18 -3.49 5.20
N ILE A 35 0.09 -2.21 4.85
CA ILE A 35 0.45 -1.71 3.51
C ILE A 35 1.93 -1.94 3.27
N ALA A 36 2.80 -1.46 4.16
CA ALA A 36 4.25 -1.59 4.03
C ALA A 36 4.70 -3.06 3.91
N ALA A 37 4.20 -3.94 4.80
CA ALA A 37 4.57 -5.34 4.82
C ALA A 37 4.20 -6.08 3.53
N GLN A 38 3.02 -5.79 2.95
CA GLN A 38 2.58 -6.45 1.71
C GLN A 38 3.33 -5.91 0.49
N VAL A 39 3.61 -4.61 0.42
CA VAL A 39 4.41 -4.04 -0.66
C VAL A 39 5.84 -4.58 -0.62
N LEU A 40 6.43 -4.79 0.56
CA LEU A 40 7.76 -5.41 0.71
C LEU A 40 7.84 -6.83 0.13
N VAL A 41 6.72 -7.57 0.06
CA VAL A 41 6.70 -8.91 -0.56
C VAL A 41 7.02 -8.84 -2.06
N LEU A 42 6.78 -7.71 -2.73
CA LEU A 42 7.08 -7.54 -4.16
C LEU A 42 8.58 -7.65 -4.46
N LEU A 43 9.46 -7.38 -3.49
CA LEU A 43 10.90 -7.62 -3.65
C LEU A 43 11.25 -9.09 -3.94
N ARG A 44 10.37 -10.02 -3.53
CA ARG A 44 10.48 -11.46 -3.80
C ARG A 44 9.56 -11.93 -4.93
N PHE A 45 8.38 -11.32 -5.07
CA PHE A 45 7.38 -11.70 -6.05
C PHE A 45 6.86 -10.48 -6.82
N LEU A 46 7.62 -10.07 -7.83
CA LEU A 46 7.34 -8.85 -8.62
C LEU A 46 6.00 -8.88 -9.33
N GLU A 47 5.56 -10.08 -9.69
CA GLU A 47 4.29 -10.30 -10.35
C GLU A 47 3.14 -10.58 -9.37
N GLY A 48 3.34 -10.33 -8.07
CA GLY A 48 2.35 -10.59 -7.02
C GLY A 48 1.09 -9.71 -7.09
N GLY A 49 1.09 -8.67 -7.92
CA GLY A 49 -0.09 -7.85 -8.22
C GLY A 49 -0.85 -8.34 -9.46
N ARG A 50 -2.16 -8.09 -9.50
CA ARG A 50 -2.96 -8.33 -10.72
C ARG A 50 -2.62 -7.28 -11.78
N PRO A 51 -2.83 -7.55 -13.08
CA PRO A 51 -2.77 -6.50 -14.10
C PRO A 51 -3.60 -5.28 -13.68
N GLY A 52 -2.98 -4.10 -13.71
CA GLY A 52 -3.61 -2.85 -13.30
C GLY A 52 -4.50 -2.25 -14.40
N ARG A 53 -5.25 -1.21 -14.04
CA ARG A 53 -6.05 -0.44 -15.01
C ARG A 53 -5.19 0.32 -16.03
N ILE A 54 -3.99 0.74 -15.64
CA ILE A 54 -3.03 1.39 -16.52
C ILE A 54 -2.15 0.31 -17.13
N GLU A 55 -1.98 0.35 -18.45
CA GLU A 55 -1.13 -0.61 -19.15
C GLU A 55 0.29 -0.59 -18.59
N GLY A 56 0.88 -1.77 -18.40
CA GLY A 56 2.21 -1.93 -17.81
C GLY A 56 2.26 -1.80 -16.28
N THR A 57 1.15 -1.49 -15.60
CA THR A 57 1.08 -1.43 -14.13
C THR A 57 0.47 -2.69 -13.53
N ARG A 58 0.68 -2.87 -12.22
CA ARG A 58 0.06 -3.94 -11.44
C ARG A 58 -0.55 -3.39 -10.18
N GLU A 59 -1.73 -3.89 -9.84
CA GLU A 59 -2.44 -3.55 -8.62
C GLU A 59 -2.24 -4.65 -7.57
N LEU A 60 -1.64 -4.28 -6.43
CA LEU A 60 -1.54 -5.16 -5.27
C LEU A 60 -2.69 -4.86 -4.30
N VAL A 61 -3.59 -5.83 -4.13
CA VAL A 61 -4.63 -5.75 -3.10
C VAL A 61 -4.00 -5.91 -1.73
N VAL A 62 -4.14 -4.91 -0.86
CA VAL A 62 -3.66 -4.96 0.53
C VAL A 62 -4.68 -5.75 1.35
N ARG A 63 -4.39 -7.03 1.60
CA ARG A 63 -5.31 -7.93 2.29
C ARG A 63 -5.69 -7.37 3.67
N ARG A 64 -6.98 -7.49 4.03
CA ARG A 64 -7.60 -7.01 5.27
C ARG A 64 -7.67 -5.49 5.42
N THR A 65 -7.52 -4.76 4.33
CA THR A 65 -7.81 -3.33 4.27
C THR A 65 -8.63 -3.04 3.01
N PRO A 66 -9.27 -1.88 2.90
CA PRO A 66 -9.95 -1.46 1.67
C PRO A 66 -8.99 -0.91 0.60
N TYR A 67 -7.66 -1.01 0.79
CA TYR A 67 -6.66 -0.31 -0.03
C TYR A 67 -6.01 -1.20 -1.11
N ILE A 68 -5.58 -0.56 -2.19
CA ILE A 68 -4.81 -1.14 -3.28
C ILE A 68 -3.56 -0.27 -3.46
N ALA A 69 -2.40 -0.89 -3.66
CA ALA A 69 -1.19 -0.21 -4.13
C ALA A 69 -1.07 -0.40 -5.65
N ALA A 70 -0.88 0.68 -6.41
CA ALA A 70 -0.87 0.69 -7.88
C ALA A 70 0.23 1.60 -8.41
#